data_AF-Q8N7F8-F1
#
_entry.id   AF-Q8N7F8-F1
#
_cell.length_a   1.000
_cell.length_b   1.000
_cell.length_c   1.000
_cell.angle_alpha   90.00
_cell.angle_beta   90.00
_cell.angle_gamma   90.00
#
_symmetry.space_group_name_H-M   'P 1'
#
loop_
_entity.id
_entity.type
_entity.pdbx_description
1 polymer ?
#
loop_
_entity_poly.entity_id
_entity_poly.type
_entity_poly.pdbx_seq_one_letter_code
_entity_poly.pdbx_strand_id
1 'polypeptide(L)'
;MLKALWHGIYMPKEKRARFSELWRAIMDIDPDGKPQTNKDIFSEFSSAGLTDITKDPDFNEIYDEDVNEDPTYDPNSPEETAVFMKYAENIMLKLTFSTTQIQQYENVFIFETGYWLTNAIKYNQDYLDICTYQRLQQRLYLQKKIIQKHFEKKKDIRRGIGYLKLICFLIPFLLSLKKKMKVPYLSSLLQPFSDDKVKTERELPPFIYGRDFKCQNFHYKENQYFHVHGGIEFDISTPSIENALEDFQV
;
A
#
# COMPACT_ATOMS: atom_id res chain seq x y z
N MET A 1 -1.70 -4.74 1.22
CA MET A 1 -0.96 -4.99 2.49
C MET A 1 -0.23 -3.76 2.98
N LEU A 2 0.52 -3.01 2.15
CA LEU A 2 1.17 -1.76 2.57
C LEU A 2 0.24 -0.86 3.40
N LYS A 3 -0.95 -0.58 2.86
CA LYS A 3 -1.98 0.21 3.54
C LYS A 3 -2.46 -0.43 4.85
N ALA A 4 -2.60 -1.74 4.89
CA ALA A 4 -3.06 -2.44 6.08
C ALA A 4 -2.04 -2.36 7.22
N LEU A 5 -0.75 -2.54 6.93
CA LEU A 5 0.31 -2.38 7.91
C LEU A 5 0.48 -0.93 8.36
N TRP A 6 0.20 0.03 7.48
CA TRP A 6 0.30 1.44 7.82
C TRP A 6 -0.88 1.92 8.69
N HIS A 7 -2.08 1.46 8.39
CA HIS A 7 -3.31 1.89 9.09
C HIS A 7 -3.76 0.92 10.19
N GLY A 8 -3.14 -0.24 10.36
CA GLY A 8 -3.59 -1.26 11.32
C GLY A 8 -4.85 -2.02 10.92
N ILE A 9 -5.40 -1.77 9.73
CA ILE A 9 -6.71 -2.24 9.31
C ILE A 9 -6.60 -3.17 8.12
N TYR A 10 -7.28 -4.31 8.20
CA TYR A 10 -7.29 -5.29 7.13
C TYR A 10 -8.71 -5.74 6.79
N MET A 11 -8.95 -5.87 5.49
CA MET A 11 -10.13 -6.51 4.92
C MET A 11 -9.64 -7.59 3.94
N PRO A 12 -9.88 -8.88 4.21
CA PRO A 12 -9.47 -9.99 3.34
C PRO A 12 -10.03 -9.85 1.93
N LYS A 13 -9.26 -10.23 0.90
CA LYS A 13 -9.60 -9.97 -0.51
C LYS A 13 -10.97 -10.53 -0.90
N GLU A 14 -11.27 -11.73 -0.43
CA GLU A 14 -12.51 -12.46 -0.65
C GLU A 14 -13.73 -11.80 -0.01
N LYS A 15 -13.55 -11.03 1.07
CA LYS A 15 -14.65 -10.32 1.76
C LYS A 15 -14.92 -8.94 1.16
N ARG A 16 -13.97 -8.38 0.40
CA ARG A 16 -14.06 -7.04 -0.19
C ARG A 16 -15.25 -6.83 -1.12
N ALA A 17 -15.51 -7.78 -2.03
CA ALA A 17 -16.60 -7.66 -2.99
C ALA A 17 -17.96 -7.61 -2.29
N ARG A 18 -18.20 -8.56 -1.38
CA ARG A 18 -19.41 -8.60 -0.54
C ARG A 18 -19.53 -7.35 0.33
N PHE A 19 -18.43 -6.87 0.90
CA PHE A 19 -18.43 -5.65 1.70
C PHE A 19 -18.83 -4.41 0.88
N SER A 20 -18.37 -4.26 -0.37
CA SER A 20 -18.78 -3.16 -1.24
C SER A 20 -20.28 -3.15 -1.55
N GLU A 21 -20.91 -4.32 -1.64
CA GLU A 21 -22.36 -4.46 -1.80
C GLU A 21 -23.10 -4.13 -0.49
N LEU A 22 -22.64 -4.73 0.61
CA LEU A 22 -23.19 -4.57 1.95
C LEU A 22 -23.13 -3.11 2.41
N TRP A 23 -22.03 -2.40 2.16
CA TRP A 23 -21.83 -1.00 2.50
C TRP A 23 -22.96 -0.10 1.96
N ARG A 24 -23.37 -0.30 0.70
CA ARG A 24 -24.47 0.49 0.11
C ARG A 24 -25.80 0.27 0.85
N ALA A 25 -26.04 -0.95 1.31
CA ALA A 25 -27.24 -1.32 2.06
C ALA A 25 -27.17 -0.92 3.54
N ILE A 26 -25.98 -0.92 4.15
CA ILE A 26 -25.76 -0.52 5.55
C ILE A 26 -25.94 0.98 5.71
N MET A 27 -25.45 1.77 4.76
CA MET A 27 -25.34 3.21 4.93
C MET A 27 -26.68 3.95 4.98
N ASP A 28 -27.76 3.37 4.42
CA ASP A 28 -29.10 3.99 4.28
C ASP A 28 -29.01 5.53 4.19
N ILE A 29 -28.16 5.99 3.28
CA ILE A 29 -27.86 7.40 3.09
C ILE A 29 -29.02 7.98 2.32
N ASP A 30 -29.69 8.98 2.89
CA ASP A 30 -30.68 9.75 2.16
C ASP A 30 -30.02 10.53 0.99
N PRO A 31 -30.80 11.04 0.03
CA PRO A 31 -30.26 11.83 -1.09
C PRO A 31 -29.41 13.05 -0.67
N ASP A 32 -29.49 13.48 0.59
CA ASP A 32 -28.73 14.59 1.17
C ASP A 32 -27.42 14.14 1.85
N GLY A 33 -27.08 12.85 1.78
CA GLY A 33 -25.82 12.32 2.30
C GLY A 33 -25.84 11.92 3.78
N LYS A 34 -27.00 11.93 4.45
CA LYS A 34 -27.10 11.64 5.88
C LYS A 34 -27.45 10.17 6.12
N PRO A 35 -26.69 9.45 6.96
CA PRO A 35 -27.02 8.08 7.36
C PRO A 35 -28.30 8.06 8.21
N GLN A 36 -29.30 7.27 7.81
CA GLN A 36 -30.59 7.14 8.51
C GLN A 36 -30.63 5.91 9.46
N THR A 37 -29.49 5.49 10.01
CA THR A 37 -29.40 4.23 10.80
C THR A 37 -29.07 4.45 12.26
N ASN A 38 -29.77 3.71 13.14
CA ASN A 38 -29.44 3.55 14.56
C ASN A 38 -28.49 2.36 14.81
N LYS A 39 -27.83 1.83 13.77
CA LYS A 39 -27.03 0.61 13.86
C LYS A 39 -25.65 0.91 14.44
N ASP A 40 -25.08 -0.07 15.13
CA ASP A 40 -23.66 -0.08 15.44
C ASP A 40 -22.86 -0.35 14.16
N ILE A 41 -22.42 0.74 13.52
CA ILE A 41 -21.73 0.73 12.23
C ILE A 41 -20.42 -0.06 12.32
N PHE A 42 -19.69 0.04 13.43
CA PHE A 42 -18.43 -0.68 13.59
C PHE A 42 -18.66 -2.19 13.68
N SER A 43 -19.71 -2.62 14.39
CA SER A 43 -20.10 -4.03 14.47
C SER A 43 -20.46 -4.61 13.10
N GLU A 44 -21.17 -3.85 12.27
CA GLU A 44 -21.50 -4.24 10.89
C GLU A 44 -20.24 -4.41 10.03
N PHE A 45 -19.30 -3.47 10.10
CA PHE A 45 -18.02 -3.55 9.39
C PHE A 45 -17.18 -4.76 9.85
N SER A 46 -17.11 -4.98 11.16
CA SER A 46 -16.39 -6.11 11.75
C SER A 46 -17.00 -7.44 11.31
N SER A 47 -18.33 -7.54 11.33
CA SER A 47 -19.08 -8.72 10.87
C SER A 47 -18.88 -8.97 9.37
N ALA A 48 -18.73 -7.91 8.57
CA ALA A 48 -18.43 -7.98 7.15
C ALA A 48 -16.99 -8.44 6.86
N GLY A 49 -16.08 -8.36 7.84
CA GLY A 49 -14.71 -8.84 7.72
C GLY A 49 -13.61 -7.83 8.01
N LEU A 50 -13.96 -6.60 8.42
CA LEU A 50 -12.98 -5.64 8.90
C LEU A 50 -12.30 -6.19 10.16
N THR A 51 -10.98 -6.16 10.19
CA THR A 51 -10.21 -6.63 11.36
C THR A 51 -8.96 -5.80 11.57
N ASP A 52 -8.51 -5.78 12.83
CA ASP A 52 -7.15 -5.36 13.15
C ASP A 52 -6.17 -6.34 12.51
N ILE A 53 -5.13 -5.79 11.86
CA ILE A 53 -4.05 -6.57 11.26
C ILE A 53 -3.30 -7.43 12.29
N THR A 54 -3.25 -7.01 13.55
CA THR A 54 -2.57 -7.73 14.62
C THR A 54 -3.29 -9.02 15.06
N LYS A 55 -4.51 -9.27 14.55
CA LYS A 55 -5.15 -10.58 14.68
C LYS A 55 -4.54 -11.63 13.74
N ASP A 56 -3.78 -11.21 12.73
CA ASP A 56 -2.99 -12.12 11.90
C ASP A 56 -1.72 -12.54 12.68
N PRO A 57 -1.47 -13.85 12.89
CA PRO A 57 -0.30 -14.33 13.63
C PRO A 57 1.04 -13.83 13.10
N ASP A 58 1.14 -13.54 11.79
CA ASP A 58 2.38 -13.00 11.21
C ASP A 58 2.66 -11.54 11.67
N PHE A 59 1.66 -10.85 12.24
CA PHE A 59 1.68 -9.42 12.58
C PHE A 59 1.21 -9.09 14.01
N ASN A 60 1.06 -10.08 14.89
CA ASN A 60 0.54 -9.91 16.27
C ASN A 60 1.24 -8.82 17.10
N GLU A 61 2.55 -8.66 16.91
CA GLU A 61 3.45 -7.79 17.68
C GLU A 61 4.06 -6.67 16.81
N ILE A 62 3.52 -6.42 15.61
CA ILE A 62 4.10 -5.45 14.67
C ILE A 62 4.23 -4.02 15.25
N TYR A 63 3.35 -3.64 16.17
CA TYR A 63 3.34 -2.31 16.79
C TYR A 63 3.87 -2.30 18.23
N ASP A 64 4.32 -3.45 18.75
CA ASP A 64 4.78 -3.57 20.13
C ASP A 64 6.27 -3.17 20.26
N GLU A 65 6.99 -3.08 19.14
CA GLU A 65 8.40 -2.66 19.08
C GLU A 65 8.54 -1.14 19.09
N ASP A 66 9.35 -0.62 20.00
CA ASP A 66 9.79 0.77 19.97
C ASP A 66 10.93 0.95 18.96
N VAL A 67 10.59 1.56 17.82
CA VAL A 67 11.56 1.90 16.76
C VAL A 67 12.13 3.31 16.89
N ASN A 68 11.66 4.08 17.88
CA ASN A 68 12.07 5.45 18.11
C ASN A 68 13.39 5.48 18.89
N GLU A 69 14.44 5.95 18.22
CA GLU A 69 15.77 6.04 18.82
C GLU A 69 16.00 7.40 19.53
N ASP A 70 15.08 8.35 19.35
CA ASP A 70 15.16 9.68 19.97
C ASP A 70 14.29 9.73 21.24
N PRO A 71 14.89 9.69 22.44
CA PRO A 71 14.16 9.69 23.71
C PRO A 71 13.49 11.04 24.01
N THR A 72 13.79 12.09 23.25
CA THR A 72 13.19 13.42 23.43
C THR A 72 11.94 13.62 22.57
N TYR A 73 11.69 12.70 21.63
CA TYR A 73 10.57 12.75 20.73
C TYR A 73 9.49 11.76 21.16
N ASP A 74 8.28 12.23 21.46
CA ASP A 74 7.12 11.35 21.67
C ASP A 74 6.15 11.46 20.48
N PRO A 75 6.17 10.49 19.54
CA PRO A 75 5.28 10.50 18.38
C PRO A 75 3.80 10.38 18.76
N ASN A 76 3.47 9.89 19.97
CA ASN A 76 2.10 9.69 20.42
C ASN A 76 1.58 10.83 21.30
N SER A 77 2.40 11.86 21.56
CA SER A 77 1.96 13.06 22.27
C SER A 77 0.75 13.73 21.57
N PRO A 78 -0.16 14.38 22.33
CA PRO A 78 -1.31 15.06 21.74
C PRO A 78 -0.91 16.11 20.70
N GLU A 79 0.20 16.81 20.92
CA GLU A 79 0.72 17.85 20.02
C GLU A 79 1.20 17.26 18.69
N GLU A 80 2.01 16.20 18.72
CA GLU A 80 2.48 15.52 17.50
C GLU A 80 1.32 14.88 16.74
N THR A 81 0.36 14.30 17.47
CA THR A 81 -0.83 13.69 16.89
C THR A 81 -1.74 14.71 16.22
N ALA A 82 -1.99 15.85 16.86
CA ALA A 82 -2.79 16.92 16.27
C ALA A 82 -2.15 17.46 14.98
N VAL A 83 -0.83 17.67 14.99
CA VAL A 83 -0.09 18.14 13.81
C VAL A 83 -0.14 17.10 12.69
N PHE A 84 0.14 15.82 12.98
CA PHE A 84 0.09 14.77 11.98
C PHE A 84 -1.31 14.61 11.37
N MET A 85 -2.35 14.56 12.20
CA MET A 85 -3.73 14.38 11.74
C MET A 85 -4.25 15.54 10.90
N LYS A 86 -3.76 16.77 11.13
CA LYS A 86 -4.06 17.93 10.26
C LYS A 86 -3.64 17.70 8.81
N TYR A 87 -2.62 16.89 8.56
CA TYR A 87 -2.07 16.62 7.22
C TYR A 87 -2.29 15.18 6.74
N ALA A 88 -3.06 14.35 7.47
CA ALA A 88 -3.22 12.92 7.20
C ALA A 88 -3.67 12.58 5.76
N GLU A 89 -4.50 13.41 5.13
CA GLU A 89 -4.98 13.23 3.75
C GLU A 89 -3.95 13.65 2.67
N ASN A 90 -2.90 14.36 3.09
CA ASN A 90 -1.85 14.91 2.25
C ASN A 90 -0.52 14.17 2.39
N ILE A 91 -0.49 13.10 3.19
CA ILE A 91 0.66 12.21 3.34
C ILE A 91 0.35 10.87 2.67
N MET A 92 1.37 10.22 2.14
CA MET A 92 1.24 8.87 1.59
C MET A 92 2.54 8.07 1.71
N LEU A 93 2.41 6.76 1.84
CA LEU A 93 3.51 5.83 1.62
C LEU A 93 3.45 5.26 0.20
N LYS A 94 4.58 5.23 -0.49
CA LYS A 94 4.70 4.70 -1.84
C LYS A 94 5.72 3.58 -1.91
N LEU A 95 5.34 2.48 -2.52
CA LEU A 95 6.24 1.40 -2.89
C LEU A 95 6.67 1.60 -4.33
N THR A 96 7.93 1.95 -4.55
CA THR A 96 8.46 2.17 -5.90
C THR A 96 9.30 0.98 -6.31
N PHE A 97 9.04 0.44 -7.51
CA PHE A 97 9.83 -0.62 -8.13
C PHE A 97 10.66 -0.04 -9.27
N SER A 98 11.90 -0.50 -9.41
CA SER A 98 12.76 -0.16 -10.55
C SER A 98 13.64 -1.32 -10.93
N THR A 99 13.92 -1.40 -12.24
CA THR A 99 14.84 -2.41 -12.78
C THR A 99 16.26 -1.92 -12.56
N THR A 100 17.06 -2.65 -11.78
CA THR A 100 18.42 -2.26 -11.40
C THR A 100 19.45 -2.79 -12.39
N GLN A 101 19.19 -3.96 -12.97
CA GLN A 101 20.07 -4.59 -13.95
C GLN A 101 19.25 -5.31 -15.02
N ILE A 102 19.73 -5.26 -16.26
CA ILE A 102 19.20 -6.05 -17.37
C ILE A 102 20.38 -6.61 -18.15
N GLN A 103 20.39 -7.93 -18.33
CA GLN A 103 21.28 -8.60 -19.25
C GLN A 103 20.48 -9.34 -20.32
N GLN A 104 21.09 -9.53 -21.48
CA GLN A 104 20.48 -10.26 -22.58
C GLN A 104 21.49 -11.23 -23.21
N TYR A 105 21.02 -12.44 -23.51
CA TYR A 105 21.68 -13.36 -24.43
C TYR A 105 20.62 -13.93 -25.39
N GLU A 106 20.77 -13.66 -26.68
CA GLU A 106 19.77 -13.96 -27.71
C GLU A 106 18.35 -13.47 -27.32
N ASN A 107 17.40 -14.39 -27.10
CA ASN A 107 16.02 -14.11 -26.71
C ASN A 107 15.78 -14.29 -25.20
N VAL A 108 16.84 -14.53 -24.42
CA VAL A 108 16.78 -14.69 -22.97
C VAL A 108 17.18 -13.37 -22.32
N PHE A 109 16.35 -12.92 -21.38
CA PHE A 109 16.59 -11.74 -20.57
C PHE A 109 16.77 -12.17 -19.12
N ILE A 110 17.87 -11.74 -18.51
CA ILE A 110 18.08 -11.79 -17.07
C ILE A 110 17.86 -10.37 -16.55
N PHE A 111 17.07 -10.22 -15.50
CA PHE A 111 16.79 -8.90 -14.95
C PHE A 111 16.80 -8.97 -13.43
N GLU A 112 17.26 -7.88 -12.83
CA GLU A 112 17.14 -7.64 -11.39
C GLU A 112 16.22 -6.45 -11.16
N THR A 113 15.38 -6.56 -10.14
CA THR A 113 14.45 -5.49 -9.77
C THR A 113 14.50 -5.28 -8.27
N GLY A 114 14.72 -4.02 -7.89
CA GLY A 114 14.63 -3.53 -6.53
C GLY A 114 13.28 -2.89 -6.25
N TYR A 115 12.96 -2.73 -4.98
CA TYR A 115 11.89 -1.85 -4.56
C TYR A 115 12.29 -1.08 -3.31
N TRP A 116 11.69 0.08 -3.10
CA TRP A 116 11.91 0.87 -1.91
C TRP A 116 10.60 1.50 -1.44
N LEU A 117 10.47 1.63 -0.11
CA LEU A 117 9.35 2.32 0.52
C LEU A 117 9.74 3.79 0.72
N THR A 118 8.99 4.72 0.12
CA THR A 118 9.11 6.15 0.37
C THR A 118 7.89 6.68 1.09
N ASN A 119 8.06 7.81 1.77
CA ASN A 119 6.94 8.64 2.18
C ASN A 119 6.90 9.86 1.25
N ALA A 120 5.72 10.42 1.04
CA ALA A 120 5.53 11.65 0.28
C ALA A 120 4.52 12.54 1.00
N ILE A 121 4.81 13.83 1.02
CA ILE A 121 3.95 14.90 1.53
C ILE A 121 3.54 15.72 0.31
N LYS A 122 2.24 15.81 0.01
CA LYS A 122 1.71 16.48 -1.19
C LYS A 122 1.97 17.99 -1.18
N TYR A 123 1.96 18.61 -0.01
CA TYR A 123 2.30 20.03 0.12
C TYR A 123 3.81 20.21 -0.04
N ASN A 124 4.19 21.13 -0.92
CA ASN A 124 5.57 21.59 -1.03
C ASN A 124 5.86 22.65 0.05
N GLN A 125 7.11 23.14 0.09
CA GLN A 125 7.59 24.11 1.09
C GLN A 125 6.85 25.46 1.04
N ASP A 126 6.09 25.75 -0.02
CA ASP A 126 5.33 27.00 -0.14
C ASP A 126 4.05 27.00 0.72
N TYR A 127 3.57 25.83 1.13
CA TYR A 127 2.35 25.67 1.95
C TYR A 127 2.61 25.13 3.35
N LEU A 128 3.83 24.67 3.62
CA LEU A 128 4.20 24.01 4.86
C LEU A 128 5.54 24.55 5.36
N ASP A 129 5.57 25.10 6.57
CA ASP A 129 6.80 25.57 7.17
C ASP A 129 7.77 24.41 7.42
N ILE A 130 9.07 24.73 7.44
CA ILE A 130 10.15 23.75 7.54
C ILE A 130 10.03 22.91 8.82
N CYS A 131 9.65 23.52 9.94
CA CYS A 131 9.51 22.83 11.21
C CYS A 131 8.39 21.79 11.14
N THR A 132 7.22 22.15 10.63
CA THR A 132 6.11 21.21 10.39
C THR A 132 6.53 20.10 9.42
N TYR A 133 7.27 20.43 8.35
CA TYR A 133 7.74 19.44 7.38
C TYR A 133 8.62 18.37 8.04
N GLN A 134 9.58 18.82 8.85
CA GLN A 134 10.51 17.95 9.57
C GLN A 134 9.78 17.06 10.58
N ARG A 135 8.83 17.61 11.34
CA ARG A 135 8.01 16.83 12.29
C ARG A 135 7.20 15.74 11.58
N LEU A 136 6.56 16.06 10.46
CA LEU A 136 5.84 15.07 9.66
C LEU A 136 6.79 13.99 9.11
N GLN A 137 7.97 14.38 8.60
CA GLN A 137 8.98 13.45 8.12
C GLN A 137 9.49 12.52 9.21
N GLN A 138 9.75 13.04 10.42
CA GLN A 138 10.21 12.25 11.57
C GLN A 138 9.17 11.18 11.94
N ARG A 139 7.89 11.54 12.05
CA ARG A 139 6.82 10.57 12.32
C ARG A 139 6.66 9.54 11.19
N LEU A 140 6.65 9.99 9.93
CA LEU A 140 6.56 9.10 8.77
C LEU A 140 7.73 8.14 8.67
N TYR A 141 8.93 8.57 9.10
CA TYR A 141 10.12 7.73 9.13
C TYR A 141 9.96 6.55 10.11
N LEU A 142 9.47 6.79 11.33
CA LEU A 142 9.20 5.72 12.29
C LEU A 142 8.18 4.70 11.75
N GLN A 143 7.07 5.19 11.19
CA GLN A 143 6.04 4.35 10.59
C GLN A 143 6.59 3.53 9.42
N LYS A 144 7.40 4.15 8.56
CA LYS A 144 8.09 3.49 7.45
C LYS A 144 9.02 2.38 7.97
N LYS A 145 9.80 2.62 9.04
CA LYS A 145 10.76 1.66 9.60
C LYS A 145 10.05 0.38 10.07
N ILE A 146 8.94 0.52 10.81
CA ILE A 146 8.10 -0.62 11.22
C ILE A 146 7.62 -1.41 10.00
N ILE A 147 7.04 -0.70 9.01
CA ILE A 147 6.49 -1.37 7.82
C ILE A 147 7.61 -2.08 7.05
N GLN A 148 8.75 -1.45 6.81
CA GLN A 148 9.87 -2.06 6.08
C GLN A 148 10.36 -3.35 6.75
N LYS A 149 10.50 -3.35 8.07
CA LYS A 149 10.93 -4.52 8.83
C LYS A 149 9.96 -5.70 8.72
N HIS A 150 8.66 -5.43 8.61
CA HIS A 150 7.61 -6.45 8.64
C HIS A 150 6.98 -6.76 7.27
N PHE A 151 7.24 -5.96 6.24
CA PHE A 151 6.49 -5.99 4.97
C PHE A 151 6.49 -7.38 4.32
N GLU A 152 7.63 -8.06 4.34
CA GLU A 152 7.83 -9.35 3.69
C GLU A 152 7.57 -10.56 4.61
N LYS A 153 7.03 -10.39 5.82
CA LYS A 153 6.84 -11.51 6.77
C LYS A 153 5.95 -12.64 6.20
N LYS A 154 4.88 -12.31 5.49
CA LYS A 154 3.92 -13.28 4.96
C LYS A 154 4.30 -13.76 3.55
N LYS A 155 4.20 -15.07 3.32
CA LYS A 155 4.54 -15.72 2.04
C LYS A 155 3.79 -15.13 0.85
N ASP A 156 2.49 -14.86 1.01
CA ASP A 156 1.67 -14.31 -0.07
C ASP A 156 2.08 -12.89 -0.45
N ILE A 157 2.61 -12.11 0.50
CA ILE A 157 3.15 -10.77 0.20
C ILE A 157 4.43 -10.90 -0.62
N ARG A 158 5.36 -11.78 -0.22
CA ARG A 158 6.59 -12.04 -0.99
C ARG A 158 6.29 -12.48 -2.42
N ARG A 159 5.28 -13.35 -2.60
CA ARG A 159 4.78 -13.73 -3.92
C ARG A 159 4.25 -12.52 -4.70
N GLY A 160 3.44 -11.68 -4.06
CA GLY A 160 2.94 -10.44 -4.66
C GLY A 160 4.05 -9.49 -5.10
N ILE A 161 5.10 -9.33 -4.28
CA ILE A 161 6.30 -8.56 -4.62
C ILE A 161 7.00 -9.16 -5.84
N GLY A 162 7.12 -10.50 -5.91
CA GLY A 162 7.65 -11.18 -7.09
C GLY A 162 6.89 -10.85 -8.38
N TYR A 163 5.56 -10.82 -8.32
CA TYR A 163 4.74 -10.38 -9.46
C TYR A 163 4.95 -8.91 -9.81
N LEU A 164 5.07 -8.02 -8.83
CA LEU A 164 5.36 -6.60 -9.07
C LEU A 164 6.74 -6.40 -9.69
N LYS A 165 7.76 -7.17 -9.26
CA LYS A 165 9.08 -7.16 -9.89
C LYS A 165 9.01 -7.58 -11.36
N LEU A 166 8.28 -8.64 -11.67
CA LEU A 166 8.05 -9.07 -13.04
C LEU A 166 7.33 -8.00 -13.87
N ILE A 167 6.27 -7.39 -13.33
CA ILE A 167 5.56 -6.29 -14.01
C ILE A 167 6.50 -5.11 -14.31
N CYS A 168 7.38 -4.77 -13.37
CA CYS A 168 8.36 -3.70 -13.53
C CYS A 168 9.24 -3.90 -14.77
N PHE A 169 9.69 -5.14 -15.04
CA PHE A 169 10.43 -5.48 -16.26
C PHE A 169 9.54 -5.56 -17.50
N LEU A 170 8.32 -6.11 -17.37
CA LEU A 170 7.40 -6.29 -18.50
C LEU A 170 6.95 -4.96 -19.11
N ILE A 171 6.80 -3.89 -18.32
CA ILE A 171 6.40 -2.57 -18.81
C ILE A 171 7.36 -2.06 -19.91
N PRO A 172 8.67 -1.85 -19.66
CA PRO A 172 9.60 -1.40 -20.70
C PRO A 172 9.82 -2.43 -21.81
N PHE A 173 9.74 -3.73 -21.51
CA PHE A 173 9.84 -4.79 -22.51
C PHE A 173 8.70 -4.70 -23.55
N LEU A 174 7.45 -4.63 -23.08
CA LEU A 174 6.27 -4.50 -23.94
C LEU A 174 6.28 -3.17 -24.73
N LEU A 175 6.71 -2.08 -24.10
CA LEU A 175 6.91 -0.79 -24.79
C LEU A 175 7.95 -0.92 -25.91
N SER A 176 9.02 -1.67 -25.70
CA SER A 176 10.07 -1.92 -26.71
C SER A 176 9.58 -2.82 -27.84
N LEU A 177 8.78 -3.85 -27.54
CA LEU A 177 8.12 -4.67 -28.57
C LEU A 177 7.18 -3.82 -29.43
N LYS A 178 6.38 -2.96 -28.81
CA LYS A 178 5.51 -2.01 -29.51
C LYS A 178 6.30 -1.09 -30.43
N LYS A 179 7.42 -0.52 -29.97
CA LYS A 179 8.32 0.31 -30.80
C LYS A 179 8.88 -0.45 -32.00
N LYS A 180 9.14 -1.75 -31.86
CA LYS A 180 9.62 -2.64 -32.93
C LYS A 180 8.48 -3.28 -33.74
N MET A 181 7.23 -2.86 -33.54
CA MET A 181 6.04 -3.42 -34.19
C MET A 181 5.90 -4.94 -34.05
N LYS A 182 6.41 -5.49 -32.94
CA LYS A 182 6.28 -6.92 -32.62
C LYS A 182 5.03 -7.13 -31.77
N VAL A 183 4.17 -8.05 -32.21
CA VAL A 183 2.96 -8.46 -31.48
C VAL A 183 3.26 -9.77 -30.76
N PRO A 184 3.22 -9.81 -29.41
CA PRO A 184 3.38 -11.06 -28.67
C PRO A 184 2.24 -12.02 -29.00
N TYR A 185 2.54 -13.31 -29.14
CA TYR A 185 1.53 -14.34 -29.33
C TYR A 185 0.85 -14.65 -27.99
N LEU A 186 -0.39 -14.19 -27.81
CA LEU A 186 -1.07 -14.23 -26.52
C LEU A 186 -1.93 -15.48 -26.28
N SER A 187 -2.17 -16.33 -27.28
CA SER A 187 -3.13 -17.45 -27.13
C SER A 187 -2.63 -18.58 -26.21
N SER A 188 -1.33 -18.64 -25.94
CA SER A 188 -0.73 -19.55 -24.94
C SER A 188 -0.71 -18.96 -23.53
N LEU A 189 -1.07 -17.68 -23.37
CA LEU A 189 -1.17 -17.06 -22.05
C LEU A 189 -2.42 -17.53 -21.32
N LEU A 190 -2.37 -17.41 -20.00
CA LEU A 190 -3.52 -17.67 -19.14
C LEU A 190 -4.69 -16.76 -19.55
N GLN A 191 -5.90 -17.30 -19.39
CA GLN A 191 -7.13 -16.53 -19.61
C GLN A 191 -7.10 -15.24 -18.78
N PRO A 192 -7.58 -14.12 -19.34
CA PRO A 192 -7.72 -12.87 -18.58
C PRO A 192 -8.47 -13.10 -17.26
N PHE A 193 -8.06 -12.40 -16.22
CA PHE A 193 -8.84 -12.36 -14.99
C PHE A 193 -10.19 -11.70 -15.25
N SER A 194 -11.24 -12.20 -14.62
CA SER A 194 -12.55 -11.54 -14.62
C SER A 194 -12.47 -10.17 -13.94
N ASP A 195 -13.30 -9.21 -14.37
CA ASP A 195 -13.30 -7.84 -13.86
C ASP A 195 -13.36 -7.77 -12.31
N ASP A 196 -14.19 -8.62 -11.69
CA ASP A 196 -14.29 -8.69 -10.22
C ASP A 196 -12.99 -9.07 -9.51
N LYS A 197 -12.07 -9.78 -10.18
CA LYS A 197 -10.78 -10.20 -9.61
C LYS A 197 -9.71 -9.12 -9.71
N VAL A 198 -9.92 -8.12 -10.58
CA VAL A 198 -9.00 -6.99 -10.81
C VAL A 198 -9.46 -5.68 -10.15
N LYS A 199 -10.67 -5.64 -9.57
CA LYS A 199 -11.11 -4.53 -8.72
C LYS A 199 -10.07 -4.20 -7.65
N THR A 200 -9.71 -2.93 -7.56
CA THR A 200 -8.63 -2.47 -6.68
C THR A 200 -9.19 -1.84 -5.41
N GLU A 201 -8.31 -1.56 -4.44
CA GLU A 201 -8.69 -0.89 -3.18
C GLU A 201 -9.25 0.53 -3.40
N ARG A 202 -9.12 1.13 -4.60
CA ARG A 202 -9.79 2.39 -4.94
C ARG A 202 -11.30 2.28 -5.00
N GLU A 203 -11.82 1.07 -5.18
CA GLU A 203 -13.25 0.76 -5.24
C GLU A 203 -13.78 0.25 -3.90
N LEU A 204 -12.92 0.19 -2.87
CA LEU A 204 -13.37 -0.14 -1.52
C LEU A 204 -14.07 1.07 -0.90
N PRO A 205 -15.21 0.85 -0.23
CA PRO A 205 -15.78 1.83 0.67
C PRO A 205 -14.75 2.35 1.68
N PRO A 206 -14.97 3.56 2.24
CA PRO A 206 -14.12 4.02 3.34
C PRO A 206 -14.19 3.05 4.52
N PHE A 207 -13.15 3.08 5.35
CA PHE A 207 -13.05 2.30 6.58
C PHE A 207 -13.44 3.13 7.79
N ILE A 208 -13.66 2.42 8.90
CA ILE A 208 -13.90 2.96 10.24
C ILE A 208 -12.86 2.35 11.18
N TYR A 209 -12.41 3.10 12.17
CA TYR A 209 -11.43 2.62 13.14
C TYR A 209 -12.11 1.91 14.30
N GLY A 210 -11.57 0.76 14.73
CA GLY A 210 -12.03 0.09 15.95
C GLY A 210 -11.33 0.67 17.18
N ARG A 211 -12.05 0.82 18.29
CA ARG A 211 -11.49 1.35 19.55
C ARG A 211 -10.30 0.51 20.06
N ASP A 212 -10.33 -0.80 19.82
CA ASP A 212 -9.34 -1.75 20.32
C ASP A 212 -8.23 -2.09 19.31
N PHE A 213 -8.13 -1.35 18.19
CA PHE A 213 -7.13 -1.63 17.17
C PHE A 213 -5.77 -1.11 17.64
N LYS A 214 -4.74 -1.97 17.57
CA LYS A 214 -3.41 -1.69 18.15
C LYS A 214 -2.66 -0.54 17.48
N CYS A 215 -2.83 -0.33 16.18
CA CYS A 215 -2.08 0.71 15.47
C CYS A 215 -2.44 2.12 15.99
N GLN A 216 -1.46 2.97 16.24
CA GLN A 216 -1.67 4.35 16.70
C GLN A 216 -1.18 5.38 15.67
N ASN A 217 -1.01 4.95 14.41
CA ASN A 217 -0.50 5.84 13.36
C ASN A 217 -1.48 6.97 13.03
N PHE A 218 -2.79 6.69 13.10
CA PHE A 218 -3.86 7.62 12.77
C PHE A 218 -4.94 7.60 13.85
N HIS A 219 -5.42 8.78 14.22
CA HIS A 219 -6.40 8.97 15.29
C HIS A 219 -7.69 9.57 14.72
N TYR A 220 -8.56 8.70 14.22
CA TYR A 220 -9.87 9.10 13.73
C TYR A 220 -10.89 9.14 14.87
N LYS A 221 -11.87 10.03 14.78
CA LYS A 221 -12.99 10.05 15.72
C LYS A 221 -13.84 8.79 15.54
N GLU A 222 -14.57 8.44 16.59
CA GLU A 222 -15.54 7.36 16.48
C GLU A 222 -16.58 7.65 15.38
N ASN A 223 -16.94 6.63 14.61
CA ASN A 223 -17.83 6.73 13.45
C ASN A 223 -17.33 7.66 12.33
N GLN A 224 -16.06 8.09 12.37
CA GLN A 224 -15.45 8.82 11.27
C GLN A 224 -14.96 7.86 10.20
N TYR A 225 -15.48 8.04 8.98
CA TYR A 225 -15.02 7.34 7.80
C TYR A 225 -13.72 7.95 7.26
N PHE A 226 -12.84 7.08 6.77
CA PHE A 226 -11.62 7.52 6.08
C PHE A 226 -11.20 6.53 5.00
N HIS A 227 -10.41 7.02 4.05
CA HIS A 227 -9.77 6.18 3.06
C HIS A 227 -8.35 5.84 3.49
N VAL A 228 -7.90 4.64 3.15
CA VAL A 228 -6.51 4.25 3.37
C VAL A 228 -5.63 4.75 2.23
N HIS A 229 -4.57 5.47 2.61
CA HIS A 229 -3.65 6.13 1.71
C HIS A 229 -2.47 5.22 1.38
N GLY A 230 -1.88 5.43 0.21
CA GLY A 230 -0.68 4.72 -0.21
C GLY A 230 -0.76 4.22 -1.65
N GLY A 231 0.40 3.98 -2.25
CA GLY A 231 0.52 3.69 -3.67
C GLY A 231 1.62 2.72 -4.02
N ILE A 232 1.54 2.20 -5.24
CA ILE A 232 2.63 1.49 -5.91
C ILE A 232 2.97 2.33 -7.14
N GLU A 233 4.26 2.50 -7.39
CA GLU A 233 4.81 3.23 -8.51
C GLU A 233 5.87 2.36 -9.21
N PHE A 234 5.93 2.48 -10.54
CA PHE A 234 6.94 1.81 -11.35
C PHE A 234 7.81 2.87 -11.99
N ASP A 235 9.10 2.80 -11.71
CA ASP A 235 10.09 3.52 -12.48
C ASP A 235 10.27 2.81 -13.83
N ILE A 236 9.98 3.53 -14.89
CA ILE A 236 10.08 3.04 -16.27
C ILE A 236 11.46 3.28 -16.87
N SER A 237 12.37 3.90 -16.11
CA SER A 237 13.76 4.00 -16.52
C SER A 237 14.36 2.59 -16.65
N THR A 238 15.14 2.39 -17.69
CA THR A 238 15.83 1.11 -17.93
C THR A 238 17.32 1.36 -17.91
N PRO A 239 18.09 0.58 -17.13
CA PRO A 239 19.54 0.59 -17.24
C PRO A 239 19.98 0.13 -18.63
N SER A 240 21.24 0.39 -18.96
CA SER A 240 21.85 -0.16 -20.17
C SER A 240 21.79 -1.70 -20.16
N ILE A 241 21.55 -2.31 -21.32
CA ILE A 241 21.50 -3.76 -21.45
C ILE A 241 22.94 -4.30 -21.49
N GLU A 242 23.25 -5.20 -20.56
CA GLU A 242 24.53 -5.90 -20.44
C GLU A 242 24.48 -7.25 -21.18
N ASN A 243 25.64 -7.85 -21.44
CA ASN A 243 25.72 -9.17 -22.07
C ASN A 243 25.71 -10.26 -21.00
N ALA A 244 24.81 -11.24 -21.13
CA ALA A 244 24.71 -12.35 -20.16
C ALA A 244 25.69 -13.51 -20.42
N LEU A 245 26.64 -13.36 -21.35
CA LEU A 245 27.58 -14.42 -21.77
C LEU A 245 28.34 -15.11 -20.62
N GLU A 246 28.58 -14.44 -19.49
CA GLU A 246 29.28 -15.02 -18.33
C GLU A 246 28.35 -15.93 -17.50
N ASP A 247 27.05 -15.62 -17.41
CA ASP A 247 26.06 -16.39 -16.62
C ASP A 247 25.58 -17.68 -17.33
N PHE A 248 25.85 -17.82 -18.63
CA PHE A 248 25.49 -18.99 -19.44
C PHE A 248 26.68 -19.89 -19.82
N GLN A 249 27.90 -19.55 -19.40
CA GLN A 249 29.09 -20.41 -19.55
C GLN A 249 29.13 -21.44 -18.40
N VAL A 250 28.40 -22.54 -18.57
CA VAL A 250 28.54 -23.76 -17.74
C VAL A 250 29.35 -24.80 -18.49
#